data_AF-A0A225DUZ1-F1
#
_entry.id   AF-A0A225DUZ1-F1
#
_cell.length_a   1.000
_cell.length_b   1.000
_cell.length_c   1.000
_cell.angle_alpha   90.00
_cell.angle_beta   90.00
_cell.angle_gamma   90.00
#
_symmetry.space_group_name_H-M   'P 1'
#
loop_
_entity.id
_entity.type
_entity.pdbx_description
1 polymer ?
#
loop_
_entity_poly.entity_id
_entity_poly.type
_entity_poly.pdbx_seq_one_letter_code
_entity_poly.pdbx_strand_id
1 'polypeptide(L)'
;MLKTAVGKVTRAAVDEEIEHLRQFVIAARSSADVETQATGCLDSLNRLYEEDKTLFSEEDVRWINVLRGYLAVRTAEHQPRKAHTKKAKRKGDQLDHCWRCLTPIDERFTDNCTTCSAKPYQWRICPVCKACGCQRAGTVLV
;
A
#
# COMPACT_ATOMS: atom_id res chain seq x y z
N MET A 1 -38.44 -12.52 -0.96
CA MET A 1 -37.30 -11.83 -0.31
C MET A 1 -36.28 -12.86 0.09
N LEU A 2 -35.30 -13.12 -0.79
CA LEU A 2 -34.21 -14.06 -0.51
C LEU A 2 -33.24 -13.38 0.44
N LYS A 3 -33.20 -13.83 1.70
CA LYS A 3 -32.13 -13.50 2.62
C LYS A 3 -30.88 -14.23 2.13
N THR A 4 -30.00 -13.54 1.43
CA THR A 4 -28.65 -14.03 1.17
C THR A 4 -28.00 -14.25 2.52
N ALA A 5 -27.75 -15.50 2.90
CA ALA A 5 -26.99 -15.81 4.09
C ALA A 5 -25.59 -15.19 3.89
N VAL A 6 -25.31 -14.11 4.60
CA VAL A 6 -23.95 -13.58 4.68
C VAL A 6 -23.16 -14.65 5.42
N GLY A 7 -22.42 -15.47 4.66
CA GLY A 7 -21.53 -16.47 5.22
C GLY A 7 -20.61 -15.77 6.21
N LYS A 8 -20.55 -16.29 7.44
CA LYS A 8 -19.70 -15.70 8.48
C LYS A 8 -18.28 -15.62 7.96
N VAL A 9 -17.67 -14.44 8.05
CA VAL A 9 -16.26 -14.24 7.69
C VAL A 9 -15.41 -15.19 8.53
N THR A 10 -14.42 -15.81 7.90
CA THR A 10 -13.53 -16.75 8.56
C THR A 10 -12.09 -16.33 8.38
N ARG A 11 -11.22 -16.75 9.30
CA ARG A 11 -9.78 -16.56 9.17
C ARG A 11 -9.23 -17.15 7.87
N ALA A 12 -9.77 -18.29 7.44
CA ALA A 12 -9.37 -18.93 6.17
C ALA A 12 -9.62 -18.04 4.95
N ALA A 13 -10.71 -17.27 4.93
CA ALA A 13 -10.98 -16.32 3.84
C ALA A 13 -9.96 -15.17 3.82
N VAL A 14 -9.49 -14.72 5.00
CA VAL A 14 -8.40 -13.73 5.10
C VAL A 14 -7.10 -14.31 4.56
N ASP A 15 -6.73 -15.53 4.97
CA ASP A 15 -5.51 -16.19 4.51
C ASP A 15 -5.51 -16.42 2.99
N GLU A 16 -6.66 -16.81 2.43
CA GLU A 16 -6.83 -17.00 0.98
C GLU A 16 -6.63 -15.70 0.21
N GLU A 17 -7.23 -14.59 0.67
CA GLU A 17 -7.05 -13.29 0.03
C GLU A 17 -5.63 -12.73 0.17
N ILE A 18 -4.96 -12.97 1.32
CA ILE A 18 -3.54 -12.62 1.48
C ILE A 18 -2.67 -13.39 0.46
N GLU A 19 -2.95 -14.67 0.25
CA GLU A 19 -2.23 -15.47 -0.73
C GLU A 19 -2.53 -15.03 -2.16
N HIS A 20 -3.78 -14.69 -2.50
CA HIS A 20 -4.12 -14.07 -3.79
C HIS A 20 -3.33 -12.78 -4.04
N LEU A 21 -3.28 -11.89 -3.04
CA LEU A 21 -2.49 -10.66 -3.14
C LEU A 21 -1.01 -10.96 -3.38
N ARG A 22 -0.45 -11.97 -2.69
CA ARG A 22 0.93 -12.41 -2.91
C ARG A 22 1.15 -12.92 -4.33
N GLN A 23 0.22 -13.69 -4.88
CA GLN A 23 0.30 -14.18 -6.27
C GLN A 23 0.24 -13.03 -7.27
N PHE A 24 -0.61 -12.02 -7.06
CA PHE A 24 -0.62 -10.83 -7.91
C PHE A 24 0.68 -10.05 -7.84
N VAL A 25 1.28 -9.91 -6.65
CA VAL A 25 2.61 -9.31 -6.52
C VAL A 25 3.64 -10.07 -7.35
N ILE A 26 3.65 -11.42 -7.29
CA ILE A 26 4.57 -12.25 -8.09
C ILE A 26 4.34 -12.04 -9.58
N ALA A 27 3.09 -12.13 -10.05
CA ALA A 27 2.73 -11.94 -11.46
C ALA A 27 3.04 -10.53 -11.97
N ALA A 28 2.97 -9.52 -11.11
CA ALA A 28 3.34 -8.14 -11.42
C ALA A 28 4.81 -7.99 -11.83
N ARG A 29 5.67 -8.98 -11.59
CA ARG A 29 7.06 -8.97 -12.08
C ARG A 29 7.14 -8.99 -13.60
N SER A 30 6.17 -9.62 -14.27
CA SER A 30 6.20 -9.87 -15.71
C SER A 30 5.09 -9.17 -16.48
N SER A 31 4.05 -8.64 -15.82
CA SER A 31 2.96 -7.92 -16.50
C SER A 31 2.31 -6.86 -15.61
N ALA A 32 1.86 -5.76 -16.22
CA ALA A 32 1.02 -4.75 -15.59
C ALA A 32 -0.46 -5.16 -15.50
N ASP A 33 -0.88 -6.17 -16.26
CA ASP A 33 -2.30 -6.56 -16.44
C ASP A 33 -2.95 -7.12 -15.16
N VAL A 34 -2.20 -7.21 -14.08
CA VAL A 34 -2.66 -7.66 -12.76
C VAL A 34 -3.19 -6.52 -11.88
N GLU A 35 -3.01 -5.25 -12.28
CA GLU A 35 -3.33 -4.09 -11.45
C GLU A 35 -4.81 -4.05 -11.05
N THR A 36 -5.72 -4.36 -11.97
CA THR A 36 -7.16 -4.38 -11.71
C THR A 36 -7.55 -5.49 -10.74
N GLN A 37 -7.09 -6.72 -10.96
CA GLN A 37 -7.40 -7.85 -10.06
C GLN A 37 -6.78 -7.65 -8.68
N ALA A 38 -5.55 -7.13 -8.63
CA ALA A 38 -4.88 -6.86 -7.37
C ALA A 38 -5.56 -5.74 -6.57
N THR A 39 -6.11 -4.73 -7.26
CA THR A 39 -6.95 -3.70 -6.62
C THR A 39 -8.22 -4.32 -6.05
N GLY A 40 -8.92 -5.18 -6.80
CA GLY A 40 -10.10 -5.88 -6.29
C GLY A 40 -9.80 -6.79 -5.08
N CYS A 41 -8.64 -7.43 -5.06
CA CYS A 41 -8.17 -8.23 -3.92
C CYS A 41 -7.92 -7.36 -2.67
N LEU A 42 -7.29 -6.18 -2.84
CA LEU A 42 -7.14 -5.21 -1.75
C LEU A 42 -8.50 -4.71 -1.25
N ASP A 43 -9.45 -4.44 -2.13
CA ASP A 43 -10.81 -4.04 -1.73
C ASP A 43 -11.52 -5.17 -0.95
N SER A 44 -11.32 -6.43 -1.35
CA SER A 44 -11.82 -7.61 -0.63
C SER A 44 -11.23 -7.69 0.78
N LEU A 45 -9.91 -7.51 0.92
CA LEU A 45 -9.22 -7.46 2.21
C LEU A 45 -9.73 -6.31 3.10
N ASN A 46 -9.96 -5.12 2.54
CA ASN A 46 -10.52 -3.98 3.28
C ASN A 46 -11.92 -4.30 3.81
N ARG A 47 -12.76 -4.92 2.97
CA ARG A 47 -14.09 -5.35 3.39
C ARG A 47 -14.02 -6.40 4.50
N LEU A 48 -13.17 -7.42 4.37
CA LEU A 48 -12.98 -8.45 5.40
C LEU A 48 -12.50 -7.84 6.73
N TYR A 49 -11.59 -6.86 6.65
CA TYR A 49 -11.08 -6.14 7.81
C TYR A 49 -12.16 -5.29 8.50
N GLU A 50 -13.01 -4.62 7.72
CA GLU A 50 -14.14 -3.85 8.26
C GLU A 50 -15.21 -4.75 8.88
N GLU A 51 -15.45 -5.93 8.29
CA GLU A 51 -16.41 -6.92 8.80
C GLU A 51 -15.95 -7.54 10.13
N ASP A 52 -14.68 -7.96 10.25
CA ASP A 52 -14.13 -8.48 11.51
C ASP A 52 -12.61 -8.29 11.62
N LYS A 53 -12.22 -7.21 12.30
CA LYS A 53 -10.81 -6.87 12.58
C LYS A 53 -10.08 -7.92 13.42
N THR A 54 -10.80 -8.70 14.23
CA THR A 54 -10.17 -9.67 15.14
C THR A 54 -9.59 -10.87 14.39
N LEU A 55 -9.99 -11.05 13.12
CA LEU A 55 -9.44 -12.06 12.23
C LEU A 55 -8.05 -11.68 11.70
N PHE A 56 -7.59 -10.44 11.90
CA PHE A 56 -6.29 -9.96 11.41
C PHE A 56 -5.32 -9.76 12.57
N SER A 57 -4.19 -10.47 12.53
CA SER A 57 -3.07 -10.19 13.42
C SER A 57 -2.34 -8.92 12.98
N GLU A 58 -1.56 -8.32 13.88
CA GLU A 58 -0.68 -7.20 13.53
C GLU A 58 0.32 -7.56 12.42
N GLU A 59 0.71 -8.84 12.35
CA GLU A 59 1.61 -9.34 11.32
C GLU A 59 0.94 -9.40 9.95
N ASP A 60 -0.30 -9.87 9.85
CA ASP A 60 -1.06 -9.89 8.59
C ASP A 60 -1.21 -8.49 8.03
N VAL A 61 -1.61 -7.58 8.91
CA VAL A 61 -1.79 -6.17 8.62
C VAL A 61 -0.51 -5.57 8.07
N ARG A 62 0.63 -5.85 8.72
CA ARG A 62 1.96 -5.43 8.25
C ARG A 62 2.29 -6.07 6.91
N TRP A 63 2.00 -7.35 6.73
CA TRP A 63 2.36 -8.12 5.54
C TRP A 63 1.57 -7.68 4.31
N ILE A 64 0.26 -7.50 4.41
CA ILE A 64 -0.60 -6.95 3.35
C ILE A 64 -0.06 -5.59 2.88
N ASN A 65 0.34 -4.73 3.84
CA ASN A 65 0.91 -3.44 3.53
C ASN A 65 2.28 -3.50 2.84
N VAL A 66 3.08 -4.54 3.12
CA VAL A 66 4.33 -4.81 2.41
C VAL A 66 4.03 -5.27 0.99
N LEU A 67 3.11 -6.23 0.81
CA LEU A 67 2.69 -6.73 -0.49
C LEU A 67 2.14 -5.62 -1.39
N ARG A 68 1.26 -4.77 -0.86
CA ARG A 68 0.75 -3.58 -1.56
C ARG A 68 1.86 -2.63 -2.01
N GLY A 69 2.87 -2.42 -1.18
CA GLY A 69 4.04 -1.61 -1.53
C GLY A 69 4.84 -2.21 -2.70
N TYR A 70 5.09 -3.52 -2.65
CA TYR A 70 5.76 -4.23 -3.76
C TYR A 70 4.94 -4.21 -5.04
N LEU A 71 3.62 -4.39 -4.94
CA LEU A 71 2.71 -4.32 -6.07
C LEU A 71 2.84 -2.96 -6.77
N ALA A 72 2.73 -1.86 -6.01
CA ALA A 72 2.82 -0.51 -6.55
C ALA A 72 4.18 -0.22 -7.23
N VAL A 73 5.28 -0.74 -6.68
CA VAL A 73 6.60 -0.59 -7.32
C VAL A 73 6.64 -1.37 -8.64
N ARG A 74 6.18 -2.62 -8.64
CA ARG A 74 6.22 -3.49 -9.83
C ARG A 74 5.29 -3.00 -10.94
N THR A 75 4.08 -2.57 -10.62
CA THR A 75 3.17 -2.00 -11.64
C THR A 75 3.72 -0.69 -12.21
N ALA A 76 4.36 0.15 -11.38
CA ALA A 76 5.01 1.37 -11.85
C ALA A 76 6.23 1.11 -12.76
N GLU A 77 6.93 -0.02 -12.62
CA GLU A 77 8.04 -0.39 -13.51
C GLU A 77 7.59 -0.65 -14.95
N HIS A 78 6.33 -1.07 -15.15
CA HIS A 78 5.75 -1.29 -16.48
C HIS A 78 5.22 0.00 -17.13
N GLN A 79 5.05 1.07 -16.36
CA GLN A 79 4.69 2.36 -16.94
C GLN A 79 5.91 2.98 -17.62
N PRO A 80 5.72 3.65 -18.78
CA PRO A 80 6.81 4.36 -19.43
C PRO A 80 7.41 5.37 -18.44
N ARG A 81 8.72 5.25 -18.19
CA ARG A 81 9.45 6.14 -17.28
C ARG A 81 9.37 7.57 -17.82
N LYS A 82 8.42 8.35 -17.31
CA LYS A 82 8.48 9.80 -17.46
C LYS A 82 9.69 10.28 -16.67
N ALA A 83 10.52 11.12 -17.29
CA ALA A 83 11.60 11.76 -16.58
C ALA A 83 10.99 12.62 -15.46
N HIS A 84 11.23 12.24 -14.20
CA HIS A 84 10.77 13.00 -13.06
C HIS A 84 11.82 14.01 -12.66
N THR A 85 11.38 15.24 -12.40
CA THR A 85 12.27 16.28 -11.88
C THR A 85 12.63 15.93 -10.44
N LYS A 86 13.92 15.73 -10.16
CA LYS A 86 14.40 15.51 -8.79
C LYS A 86 14.00 16.70 -7.91
N LYS A 87 13.55 16.42 -6.70
CA LYS A 87 13.23 17.43 -5.71
C LYS A 87 14.40 17.56 -4.73
N ALA A 88 14.78 18.78 -4.39
CA ALA A 88 15.86 19.01 -3.43
C ALA A 88 15.54 18.34 -2.08
N LYS A 89 16.56 17.72 -1.45
CA LYS A 89 16.48 17.25 -0.06
C LYS A 89 16.19 18.44 0.87
N ARG A 90 15.36 18.24 1.88
CA ARG A 90 15.21 19.25 2.94
C ARG A 90 16.36 19.14 3.92
N LYS A 91 16.61 20.23 4.64
CA LYS A 91 17.57 20.25 5.74
C LYS A 91 17.15 19.19 6.78
N GLY A 92 18.00 18.19 7.00
CA GLY A 92 17.75 17.07 7.92
C GLY A 92 17.31 15.76 7.26
N ASP A 93 16.97 15.74 5.97
CA ASP A 93 16.69 14.50 5.24
C ASP A 93 17.99 13.70 5.03
N GLN A 94 18.08 12.50 5.58
CA GLN A 94 19.24 11.62 5.42
C GLN A 94 19.23 10.87 4.08
N LEU A 95 18.04 10.52 3.57
CA LEU A 95 17.86 9.73 2.35
C LEU A 95 17.39 10.60 1.17
N ASP A 96 17.77 10.22 -0.05
CA ASP A 96 17.26 10.79 -1.31
C ASP A 96 16.07 10.02 -1.89
N HIS A 97 15.53 9.08 -1.11
CA HIS A 97 14.41 8.22 -1.46
C HIS A 97 13.53 7.98 -0.23
N CYS A 98 12.33 7.45 -0.45
CA CYS A 98 11.49 6.95 0.63
C CYS A 98 12.19 5.73 1.29
N TRP A 99 12.47 5.80 2.59
CA TRP A 99 13.12 4.71 3.35
C TRP A 99 12.44 3.35 3.21
N ARG A 100 11.14 3.34 2.88
CA ARG A 100 10.33 2.12 2.83
C ARG A 100 10.22 1.54 1.44
N CYS A 101 9.73 2.32 0.47
CA CYS A 101 9.49 1.83 -0.88
C CYS A 101 10.62 2.17 -1.87
N LEU A 102 11.69 2.80 -1.39
CA LEU A 102 12.87 3.19 -2.15
C LEU A 102 12.60 4.11 -3.35
N THR A 103 11.39 4.67 -3.47
CA THR A 103 11.06 5.64 -4.53
C THR A 103 11.94 6.88 -4.37
N PRO A 104 12.66 7.32 -5.40
CA PRO A 104 13.46 8.55 -5.36
C PRO A 104 12.59 9.77 -5.03
N ILE A 105 13.13 10.70 -4.24
CA ILE A 105 12.45 11.95 -3.92
C ILE A 105 12.43 12.83 -5.19
N ASP A 106 11.25 12.94 -5.78
CA ASP A 106 10.97 13.76 -6.96
C ASP A 106 9.70 14.61 -6.78
N GLU A 107 9.30 15.31 -7.83
CA GLU A 107 8.11 16.17 -7.87
C GLU A 107 6.80 15.48 -7.45
N ARG A 108 6.74 14.14 -7.46
CA ARG A 108 5.55 13.38 -7.04
C ARG A 108 5.42 13.27 -5.51
N PHE A 109 6.46 13.61 -4.76
CA PHE A 109 6.40 13.64 -3.29
C PHE A 109 5.59 14.86 -2.84
N THR A 110 4.49 14.62 -2.11
CA THR A 110 3.79 15.71 -1.41
C THR A 110 4.66 16.16 -0.24
N ASP A 111 4.79 17.46 0.00
CA ASP A 111 5.73 17.98 1.01
C ASP A 111 5.32 17.70 2.46
N ASN A 112 4.01 17.57 2.68
CA ASN A 112 3.43 17.40 4.01
C ASN A 112 2.48 16.21 4.04
N CYS A 113 2.71 15.34 4.99
CA CYS A 113 1.74 14.33 5.39
C CYS A 113 0.70 14.94 6.32
N THR A 114 -0.57 14.94 5.93
CA THR A 114 -1.67 15.52 6.72
C THR A 114 -1.75 14.94 8.13
N THR A 115 -1.38 13.66 8.32
CA THR A 115 -1.45 12.97 9.61
C THR A 115 -0.12 12.97 10.37
N CYS A 116 1.00 12.89 9.66
CA CYS A 116 2.33 12.69 10.24
C CYS A 116 3.11 14.02 10.44
N SER A 117 2.59 15.17 9.97
CA SER A 117 3.28 16.49 10.01
C SER A 117 3.00 17.35 11.25
N ALA A 118 2.69 16.74 12.41
CA ALA A 118 2.56 17.49 13.65
C ALA A 118 3.95 17.80 14.28
N LYS A 119 4.30 19.10 14.40
CA LYS A 119 5.58 19.66 14.95
C LYS A 119 6.85 19.37 14.07
N PRO A 120 8.10 19.79 14.43
CA PRO A 120 9.10 20.46 13.55
C PRO A 120 9.57 19.72 12.29
N TYR A 121 9.11 18.48 12.07
CA TYR A 121 9.37 17.69 10.89
C TYR A 121 8.12 17.62 10.01
N GLN A 122 8.14 18.39 8.94
CA GLN A 122 7.24 18.20 7.81
C GLN A 122 7.67 16.92 7.10
N TRP A 123 6.84 15.87 7.05
CA TRP A 123 7.21 14.62 6.38
C TRP A 123 6.66 14.60 4.95
N ARG A 124 7.51 14.27 3.97
CA ARG A 124 7.04 14.03 2.61
C ARG A 124 6.34 12.68 2.52
N ILE A 125 5.25 12.61 1.77
CA ILE A 125 4.63 11.34 1.39
C ILE A 125 5.02 11.04 -0.07
N CYS A 126 5.62 9.88 -0.32
CA CYS A 126 5.82 9.39 -1.67
C CYS A 126 4.51 8.80 -2.25
N PRO A 127 4.37 8.66 -3.58
CA PRO A 127 3.16 8.09 -4.18
C PRO A 127 2.78 6.71 -3.62
N VAL A 128 3.78 5.85 -3.34
CA VAL A 128 3.54 4.52 -2.76
C VAL A 128 3.02 4.61 -1.33
N CYS A 129 3.58 5.50 -0.49
CA CYS A 129 3.07 5.72 0.87
C CYS A 129 1.70 6.40 0.88
N LYS A 130 1.39 7.23 -0.12
CA LYS A 130 0.06 7.81 -0.29
C LYS A 130 -0.95 6.72 -0.63
N ALA A 131 -0.56 5.76 -1.49
CA ALA A 131 -1.37 4.60 -1.78
C ALA A 131 -1.53 3.71 -0.53
N CYS A 132 -0.45 3.21 0.07
CA CYS A 132 -0.52 2.23 1.17
C CYS A 132 -0.98 2.79 2.54
N GLY A 133 -1.13 4.11 2.68
CA GLY A 133 -1.41 4.76 3.98
C GLY A 133 -0.12 5.17 4.74
N CYS A 134 -0.20 6.27 5.52
CA CYS A 134 0.93 6.70 6.37
C CYS A 134 1.09 5.73 7.54
N GLN A 135 1.96 4.72 7.40
CA GLN A 135 2.30 3.83 8.51
C GLN A 135 2.84 4.56 9.75
N ARG A 136 3.49 5.73 9.58
CA ARG A 136 3.91 6.56 10.71
C ARG A 136 2.76 7.19 11.50
N ALA A 137 1.59 7.34 10.89
CA ALA A 137 0.37 7.74 11.60
C ALA A 137 -0.39 6.54 12.15
N GLY A 138 0.13 5.33 12.00
CA GLY A 138 -0.62 4.11 12.26
C GLY A 138 -1.81 3.93 11.32
N THR A 139 -1.93 4.74 10.26
CA THR A 139 -2.98 4.58 9.25
C THR A 139 -2.58 3.42 8.36
N VAL A 140 -2.96 2.24 8.81
CA VAL A 140 -2.87 1.01 8.06
C VAL A 140 -4.15 0.91 7.24
N LEU A 141 -4.00 0.91 5.92
CA LEU A 141 -5.03 0.42 5.01
C LEU A 141 -4.77 -1.08 4.85
N VAL A 142 -5.73 -1.92 5.24
CA VAL A 142 -5.70 -3.36 4.97
C VAL A 142 -6.49 -3.57 3.71
#